data_AF-A0A7V5MJV1-F1
#
_entry.id   AF-A0A7V5MJV1-F1
#
_cell.length_a   1.000
_cell.length_b   1.000
_cell.length_c   1.000
_cell.angle_alpha   90.00
_cell.angle_beta   90.00
_cell.angle_gamma   90.00
#
_symmetry.space_group_name_H-M   'P 1'
#
loop_
_entity.id
_entity.type
_entity.pdbx_description
1 polymer ?
#
loop_
_entity_poly.entity_id
_entity_poly.type
_entity_poly.pdbx_seq_one_letter_code
_entity_poly.pdbx_strand_id
1 'polypeptide(L)'
;MLDLNPGLMLFVLVVFFSLLFLLNQMLYKPLLKFMDDRDNSIANDLKDAEEMSGNNDELNAKADAVIADAKAEANAVREKAVNEAKALAESKIESKTKELDDKYQSFLSDLSKSKDELEKSLTDQLPLFKESLKTKMSNL
;
A
#
# COMPACT_ATOMS: atom_id res chain seq x y z
N MET A 1 6.65 -37.72 93.57
CA MET A 1 7.21 -37.27 92.28
C MET A 1 6.22 -37.66 91.20
N LEU A 2 5.71 -36.67 90.46
CA LEU A 2 4.50 -36.68 89.62
C LEU A 2 3.18 -37.00 90.35
N ASP A 3 2.60 -35.98 90.98
CA ASP A 3 1.16 -35.96 91.24
C ASP A 3 0.44 -35.61 89.92
N LEU A 4 -0.11 -36.63 89.27
CA LEU A 4 -1.00 -36.46 88.13
C LEU A 4 -2.30 -35.82 88.61
N ASN A 5 -2.45 -34.51 88.40
CA ASN A 5 -3.68 -33.78 88.67
C ASN A 5 -4.53 -33.71 87.38
N PRO A 6 -5.65 -34.46 87.28
CA PRO A 6 -6.48 -34.48 86.09
C PRO A 6 -7.06 -33.10 85.71
N GLY A 7 -7.29 -32.23 86.72
CA GLY A 7 -7.77 -30.87 86.50
C GLY A 7 -6.72 -29.99 85.80
N LEU A 8 -5.46 -30.11 86.19
CA LEU A 8 -4.36 -29.38 85.55
C LEU A 8 -4.13 -29.87 84.11
N MET A 9 -4.26 -31.17 83.87
CA MET A 9 -4.17 -31.74 82.52
C MET A 9 -5.29 -31.24 81.59
N LEU A 10 -6.53 -31.18 82.09
CA LEU A 10 -7.65 -30.60 81.34
C LEU A 10 -7.45 -29.11 81.04
N PHE A 11 -6.95 -28.34 82.01
CA PHE A 11 -6.67 -26.92 81.81
C PHE A 11 -5.61 -26.69 80.72
N VAL A 12 -4.50 -27.45 80.77
CA VAL A 12 -3.44 -27.37 79.74
C VAL A 12 -3.97 -27.75 78.36
N LEU A 13 -4.83 -28.77 78.26
CA LEU A 13 -5.47 -29.13 76.99
C LEU A 13 -6.34 -28.01 76.44
N VAL A 14 -7.17 -27.37 77.28
CA VAL A 14 -8.01 -26.24 76.87
C VAL A 14 -7.15 -25.07 76.37
N VAL A 15 -6.07 -24.74 77.10
CA VAL A 15 -5.14 -23.67 76.68
C VAL A 15 -4.45 -24.03 75.37
N PHE A 16 -4.00 -25.28 75.20
CA PHE A 16 -3.36 -25.75 73.98
C PHE A 16 -4.28 -25.67 72.75
N PHE A 17 -5.52 -26.16 72.86
CA PHE A 17 -6.49 -26.06 71.77
C PHE A 17 -6.92 -24.62 71.49
N SER A 18 -7.05 -23.79 72.52
CA SER A 18 -7.33 -22.36 72.37
C SER A 18 -6.20 -21.65 71.61
N LEU A 19 -4.94 -21.95 71.96
CA LEU A 19 -3.76 -21.41 71.27
C LEU A 19 -3.68 -21.89 69.83
N LEU A 20 -3.92 -23.18 69.56
CA LEU A 20 -3.95 -23.73 68.20
C LEU A 20 -5.01 -23.04 67.34
N PHE A 21 -6.21 -22.81 67.89
CA PHE A 21 -7.26 -22.10 67.18
C PHE A 21 -6.84 -20.66 66.84
N LEU A 22 -6.22 -19.97 67.80
CA LEU A 22 -5.73 -18.60 67.61
C LEU A 22 -4.62 -18.52 66.53
N LEU A 23 -3.65 -19.44 66.57
CA LEU A 23 -2.59 -19.53 65.56
C LEU A 23 -3.12 -19.90 64.18
N ASN A 24 -4.08 -20.82 64.09
CA ASN A 24 -4.71 -21.20 62.82
C ASN A 24 -5.31 -19.99 62.11
N GLN A 25 -6.05 -19.15 62.85
CA GLN A 25 -6.68 -17.97 62.30
C GLN A 25 -5.69 -16.84 62.03
N MET A 26 -4.72 -16.60 62.92
CA MET A 26 -3.80 -15.45 62.84
C MET A 26 -2.61 -15.70 61.91
N LEU A 27 -2.07 -16.92 61.83
CA LEU A 27 -0.80 -17.18 61.15
C LEU A 27 -0.96 -18.14 59.97
N TYR A 28 -1.52 -19.33 60.18
CA TYR A 28 -1.53 -20.37 59.15
C TYR A 28 -2.42 -19.99 57.96
N LYS A 29 -3.63 -19.48 58.19
CA LYS A 29 -4.51 -19.00 57.12
C LYS A 29 -3.90 -17.89 56.26
N PRO A 30 -3.41 -16.76 56.81
CA PRO A 30 -2.81 -15.71 55.98
C PRO A 30 -1.52 -16.17 55.29
N LEU A 31 -0.71 -17.03 55.92
CA LEU A 31 0.50 -17.58 55.30
C LEU A 31 0.17 -18.45 54.08
N LEU A 32 -0.80 -19.37 54.22
CA LEU A 32 -1.23 -20.22 53.11
C LEU A 32 -1.85 -19.39 51.99
N LYS A 33 -2.70 -18.41 52.34
CA LYS A 33 -3.26 -17.49 51.36
C LYS A 33 -2.16 -16.74 50.58
N PHE A 34 -1.11 -16.30 51.25
CA PHE A 34 0.00 -15.62 50.57
C PHE A 34 0.78 -16.56 49.64
N MET A 35 0.91 -17.84 49.98
CA MET A 35 1.49 -18.84 49.07
C MET A 35 0.59 -19.07 47.85
N ASP A 36 -0.71 -19.26 48.06
CA ASP A 36 -1.68 -19.42 46.97
C ASP A 36 -1.73 -18.18 46.06
N ASP A 37 -1.73 -16.98 46.63
CA ASP A 37 -1.72 -15.72 45.87
C ASP A 37 -0.44 -15.62 45.02
N ARG A 38 0.71 -16.06 45.55
CA ARG A 38 1.98 -16.11 44.80
C ARG A 38 1.94 -17.14 43.68
N ASP A 39 1.48 -18.35 43.95
CA ASP A 39 1.39 -19.40 42.94
C ASP A 39 0.44 -18.99 41.81
N ASN A 40 -0.70 -18.37 42.15
CA ASN A 40 -1.62 -17.80 41.18
C ASN A 40 -1.00 -16.66 40.37
N SER A 41 -0.26 -15.75 41.01
CA SER A 41 0.45 -14.67 40.31
C SER A 41 1.45 -15.23 39.30
N ILE A 42 2.26 -16.20 39.70
CA ILE A 42 3.27 -16.81 38.82
C ILE A 42 2.60 -17.53 37.66
N ALA A 43 1.51 -18.26 37.91
CA ALA A 43 0.75 -18.95 36.86
C ALA A 43 0.15 -17.95 35.86
N ASN A 44 -0.39 -16.83 36.34
CA ASN A 44 -0.91 -15.76 35.48
C ASN A 44 0.20 -15.08 34.68
N ASP A 45 1.31 -14.72 35.32
CA ASP A 45 2.45 -14.09 34.64
C ASP A 45 3.02 -14.99 33.53
N LEU A 46 3.08 -16.31 33.76
CA LEU A 46 3.51 -17.28 32.74
C LEU A 46 2.51 -17.37 31.58
N LYS A 47 1.21 -17.46 31.88
CA LYS A 47 0.15 -17.48 30.88
C LYS A 47 0.16 -16.22 30.02
N ASP A 48 0.30 -15.05 30.65
CA ASP A 48 0.32 -13.78 29.96
C ASP A 48 1.58 -13.64 29.08
N ALA A 49 2.73 -14.14 29.53
CA ALA A 49 3.95 -14.19 28.72
C ALA A 49 3.81 -15.09 27.48
N GLU A 50 3.20 -16.28 27.63
CA GLU A 50 2.90 -17.18 26.50
C GLU A 50 1.92 -16.53 25.51
N GLU A 51 0.86 -15.89 26.01
CA GLU A 51 -0.15 -15.22 25.20
C GLU A 51 0.45 -14.02 24.46
N MET A 52 1.28 -13.20 25.10
CA MET A 52 2.00 -12.10 24.45
C MET A 52 2.97 -12.62 23.38
N SER A 53 3.67 -13.73 23.61
CA SER A 53 4.55 -14.33 22.60
C SER A 53 3.75 -14.80 21.38
N GLY A 54 2.64 -15.51 21.58
CA GLY A 54 1.78 -15.98 20.48
C GLY A 54 1.16 -14.82 19.70
N ASN A 55 0.70 -13.79 20.41
CA ASN A 55 0.15 -12.59 19.78
C ASN A 55 1.19 -11.83 18.95
N ASN A 56 2.47 -11.82 19.37
CA ASN A 56 3.54 -11.18 18.60
C ASN A 56 3.76 -11.88 17.24
N ASP A 57 3.75 -13.20 17.20
CA ASP A 57 3.90 -13.95 15.94
C ASP A 57 2.71 -13.71 15.01
N GLU A 58 1.48 -13.67 15.54
CA GLU A 58 0.28 -13.36 14.77
C GLU A 58 0.30 -11.92 14.23
N LEU A 59 0.74 -10.95 15.04
CA LEU A 59 0.88 -9.56 14.63
C LEU A 59 1.96 -9.39 13.55
N ASN A 60 3.09 -10.10 13.66
CA ASN A 60 4.12 -10.10 12.63
C ASN A 60 3.61 -10.72 11.32
N ALA A 61 2.92 -11.85 11.39
CA ALA A 61 2.33 -12.50 10.21
C ALA A 61 1.30 -11.58 9.51
N LYS A 62 0.46 -10.88 10.29
CA LYS A 62 -0.48 -9.87 9.76
C LYS A 62 0.25 -8.70 9.12
N ALA A 63 1.33 -8.20 9.74
CA ALA A 63 2.13 -7.11 9.17
C ALA A 63 2.77 -7.52 7.84
N ASP A 64 3.35 -8.71 7.76
CA ASP A 64 3.95 -9.25 6.54
C ASP A 64 2.91 -9.43 5.42
N ALA A 65 1.71 -9.91 5.75
CA ALA A 65 0.61 -10.02 4.81
C ALA A 65 0.18 -8.64 4.26
N VAL A 66 0.01 -7.64 5.13
CA VAL A 66 -0.33 -6.27 4.71
C VAL A 66 0.75 -5.67 3.81
N ILE A 67 2.03 -5.89 4.12
CA ILE A 67 3.14 -5.41 3.28
C ILE A 67 3.14 -6.12 1.92
N ALA A 68 2.86 -7.43 1.88
CA ALA A 68 2.78 -8.19 0.64
C ALA A 68 1.63 -7.70 -0.25
N ASP A 69 0.44 -7.51 0.33
CA ASP A 69 -0.74 -7.01 -0.38
C ASP A 69 -0.51 -5.58 -0.91
N ALA A 70 0.06 -4.69 -0.08
CA ALA A 70 0.38 -3.33 -0.51
C ALA A 70 1.40 -3.30 -1.67
N LYS A 71 2.39 -4.20 -1.66
CA LYS A 71 3.35 -4.35 -2.78
C LYS A 71 2.67 -4.87 -4.04
N ALA A 72 1.77 -5.84 -3.92
CA ALA A 72 1.01 -6.37 -5.05
C ALA A 72 0.12 -5.29 -5.68
N GLU A 73 -0.60 -4.54 -4.86
CA GLU A 73 -1.44 -3.43 -5.31
C GLU A 73 -0.61 -2.31 -5.97
N ALA A 74 0.51 -1.91 -5.37
CA ALA A 74 1.41 -0.91 -5.96
C ALA A 74 1.96 -1.34 -7.33
N ASN A 75 2.30 -2.62 -7.48
CA ASN A 75 2.74 -3.17 -8.76
C ASN A 75 1.61 -3.17 -9.79
N ALA A 76 0.39 -3.57 -9.40
CA ALA A 76 -0.78 -3.55 -10.28
C ALA A 76 -1.14 -2.14 -10.75
N VAL A 77 -1.09 -1.15 -9.84
CA VAL A 77 -1.32 0.26 -10.18
C VAL A 77 -0.24 0.77 -11.14
N ARG A 78 1.03 0.44 -10.90
CA ARG A 78 2.15 0.82 -11.79
C ARG A 78 1.97 0.20 -13.18
N GLU A 79 1.67 -1.08 -13.25
CA GLU A 79 1.47 -1.79 -14.52
C GLU A 79 0.30 -1.20 -15.30
N LYS A 80 -0.83 -0.94 -14.62
CA LYS A 80 -1.99 -0.28 -15.22
C LYS A 80 -1.64 1.10 -15.77
N ALA A 81 -0.93 1.93 -15.00
CA ALA A 81 -0.52 3.26 -15.44
C ALA A 81 0.44 3.20 -16.65
N VAL A 82 1.37 2.24 -16.68
CA VAL A 82 2.27 2.04 -17.82
C VAL A 82 1.50 1.60 -19.07
N ASN A 83 0.56 0.66 -18.92
CA ASN A 83 -0.26 0.18 -20.03
C ASN A 83 -1.18 1.28 -20.58
N GLU A 84 -1.81 2.07 -19.71
CA GLU A 84 -2.62 3.23 -20.11
C GLU A 84 -1.79 4.29 -20.82
N ALA A 85 -0.60 4.61 -20.30
CA ALA A 85 0.31 5.55 -20.93
C ALA A 85 0.77 5.07 -22.31
N LYS A 86 1.06 3.77 -22.45
CA LYS A 86 1.45 3.16 -23.73
C LYS A 86 0.30 3.20 -24.74
N ALA A 87 -0.90 2.80 -24.34
CA ALA A 87 -2.09 2.86 -25.20
C ALA A 87 -2.40 4.29 -25.66
N LEU A 88 -2.27 5.28 -24.76
CA LEU A 88 -2.47 6.68 -25.09
C LEU A 88 -1.39 7.22 -26.03
N ALA A 89 -0.14 6.80 -25.86
CA ALA A 89 0.95 7.14 -26.75
C ALA A 89 0.73 6.56 -28.16
N GLU A 90 0.38 5.27 -28.26
CA GLU A 90 0.06 4.59 -29.52
C GLU A 90 -1.11 5.28 -30.24
N SER A 91 -2.21 5.53 -29.54
CA SER A 91 -3.37 6.24 -30.10
C SER A 91 -3.02 7.65 -30.60
N LYS A 92 -2.16 8.38 -29.87
CA LYS A 92 -1.72 9.72 -30.26
C LYS A 92 -0.80 9.68 -31.48
N ILE A 93 0.08 8.69 -31.58
CA ILE A 93 0.94 8.48 -32.75
C ILE A 93 0.08 8.14 -33.97
N GLU A 94 -0.88 7.24 -33.83
CA GLU A 94 -1.78 6.85 -34.93
C GLU A 94 -2.60 8.05 -35.41
N SER A 95 -3.21 8.81 -34.49
CA SER A 95 -3.95 10.03 -34.81
C SER A 95 -3.08 11.07 -35.52
N LYS A 96 -1.85 11.29 -35.05
CA LYS A 96 -0.92 12.24 -35.69
C LYS A 96 -0.43 11.76 -37.05
N THR A 97 -0.24 10.46 -37.22
CA THR A 97 0.13 9.86 -38.52
C THR A 97 -0.99 10.04 -39.53
N LYS A 98 -2.24 9.80 -39.11
CA LYS A 98 -3.42 10.03 -39.95
C LYS A 98 -3.58 11.51 -40.31
N GLU A 99 -3.43 12.41 -39.35
CA GLU A 99 -3.48 13.87 -39.60
C GLU A 99 -2.38 14.32 -40.58
N LEU A 100 -1.19 13.72 -40.49
CA LEU A 100 -0.08 13.97 -41.42
C LEU A 100 -0.38 13.48 -42.83
N ASP A 101 -0.93 12.27 -42.97
CA ASP A 101 -1.30 11.71 -44.26
C ASP A 101 -2.41 12.55 -44.92
N ASP A 102 -3.45 12.90 -44.18
CA ASP A 102 -4.53 13.77 -44.65
C ASP A 102 -4.00 15.14 -45.13
N LYS A 103 -3.10 15.75 -44.34
CA LYS A 103 -2.45 17.02 -44.73
C LYS A 103 -1.58 16.85 -45.97
N TYR A 104 -0.85 15.76 -46.07
CA TYR A 104 0.00 15.47 -47.23
C TYR A 104 -0.83 15.30 -48.51
N GLN A 105 -1.94 14.57 -48.43
CA GLN A 105 -2.88 14.42 -49.56
C GLN A 105 -3.48 15.77 -49.96
N SER A 106 -3.91 16.60 -48.99
CA SER A 106 -4.40 17.94 -49.30
C SER A 106 -3.34 18.82 -49.96
N PHE A 107 -2.09 18.74 -49.49
CA PHE A 107 -0.98 19.49 -50.06
C PHE A 107 -0.69 19.07 -51.51
N LEU A 108 -0.73 17.76 -51.81
CA LEU A 108 -0.57 17.28 -53.19
C LEU A 108 -1.71 17.76 -54.10
N SER A 109 -2.95 17.75 -53.59
CA SER A 109 -4.10 18.27 -54.34
C SER A 109 -3.95 19.76 -54.65
N ASP A 110 -3.56 20.55 -53.66
CA ASP A 110 -3.39 21.99 -53.83
C ASP A 110 -2.18 22.32 -54.70
N LEU A 111 -1.09 21.55 -54.61
CA LEU A 111 0.06 21.68 -55.51
C LEU A 111 -0.34 21.42 -56.97
N SER A 112 -1.19 20.41 -57.23
CA SER A 112 -1.73 20.16 -58.58
C SER A 112 -2.56 21.34 -59.07
N LYS A 113 -3.46 21.87 -58.24
CA LYS A 113 -4.28 23.04 -58.62
C LYS A 113 -3.41 24.26 -58.93
N SER A 114 -2.43 24.57 -58.07
CA SER A 114 -1.52 25.69 -58.30
C SER A 114 -0.68 25.51 -59.55
N LYS A 115 -0.30 24.27 -59.90
CA LYS A 115 0.39 23.97 -61.15
C LYS A 115 -0.51 24.25 -62.36
N ASP A 116 -1.76 23.79 -62.33
CA ASP A 116 -2.72 24.00 -63.40
C ASP A 116 -3.05 25.50 -63.58
N GLU A 117 -3.20 26.23 -62.47
CA GLU A 117 -3.39 27.69 -62.46
C GLU A 117 -2.17 28.43 -63.03
N LEU A 118 -0.95 28.01 -62.67
CA LEU A 118 0.29 28.58 -63.21
C LEU A 118 0.41 28.33 -64.72
N GLU A 119 0.10 27.13 -65.19
CA GLU A 119 0.12 26.77 -66.61
C GLU A 119 -0.89 27.60 -67.41
N LYS A 120 -2.09 27.78 -66.86
CA LYS A 120 -3.12 28.66 -67.44
C LYS A 120 -2.65 30.11 -67.49
N SER A 121 -2.11 30.64 -66.40
CA SER A 121 -1.56 32.01 -66.34
C SER A 121 -0.40 32.22 -67.32
N LEU A 122 0.49 31.24 -67.47
CA LEU A 122 1.59 31.30 -68.44
C LEU A 122 1.07 31.33 -69.88
N THR A 123 0.05 30.53 -70.17
CA THR A 123 -0.60 30.50 -71.49
C THR A 123 -1.30 31.82 -71.79
N ASP A 124 -2.00 32.40 -70.82
CA ASP A 124 -2.67 33.69 -70.94
C ASP A 124 -1.67 34.86 -71.12
N GLN A 125 -0.49 34.78 -70.51
CA GLN A 125 0.56 35.79 -70.63
C GLN A 125 1.50 35.57 -71.83
N LEU A 126 1.46 34.41 -72.48
CA LEU A 126 2.28 34.08 -73.65
C LEU A 126 2.17 35.09 -74.81
N PRO A 127 0.97 35.61 -75.17
CA PRO A 127 0.82 36.62 -76.23
C PRO A 127 1.47 37.96 -75.84
N LEU A 128 1.29 38.41 -74.60
CA LEU A 128 1.88 39.64 -74.07
C LEU A 128 3.41 39.52 -74.01
N PHE A 129 3.92 38.37 -73.59
CA PHE A 129 5.35 38.08 -73.58
C PHE A 129 5.93 38.10 -75.00
N LYS A 130 5.24 37.49 -75.98
CA LYS A 130 5.63 37.49 -77.40
C LYS A 130 5.62 38.89 -78.01
N GLU A 131 4.64 39.72 -77.68
CA GLU A 131 4.63 41.15 -78.06
C GLU A 131 5.80 41.92 -77.43
N SER A 132 6.07 41.72 -76.14
CA SER A 132 7.17 42.39 -75.44
C SER A 132 8.54 42.03 -76.03
N LEU A 133 8.73 40.75 -76.41
CA LEU A 133 9.93 40.28 -77.10
C LEU A 133 10.04 40.88 -78.51
N LYS A 134 8.95 40.90 -79.28
CA LYS A 134 8.93 41.52 -80.61
C LYS A 134 9.28 43.01 -80.54
N THR A 135 8.77 43.71 -79.53
CA THR A 135 9.03 45.14 -79.33
C THR A 135 10.49 45.39 -78.95
N LYS A 136 11.08 44.57 -78.08
CA LYS A 136 12.51 44.66 -77.75
C LYS A 136 13.42 44.32 -78.93
N MET A 137 13.07 43.30 -79.72
CA MET A 137 13.82 42.90 -80.91
C MET A 137 13.69 43.89 -82.07
N SER A 138 12.58 44.62 -82.16
CA SER A 138 12.37 45.64 -83.20
C SER A 138 12.96 47.01 -82.83
N ASN A 139 13.34 47.20 -81.57
CA ASN A 139 14.07 48.38 -81.06
C ASN A 139 15.59 48.14 -80.95
N LEU A 140 16.07 46.99 -81.44
CA LEU A 140 17.47 46.60 -81.61
C LEU A 140 17.81 46.62 -83.10
#